data_AF-A0A815XI49-F1
#
_entry.id   AF-A0A815XI49-F1
#
_cell.length_a   1.000
_cell.length_b   1.000
_cell.length_c   1.000
_cell.angle_alpha   90.00
_cell.angle_beta   90.00
_cell.angle_gamma   90.00
#
_symmetry.space_group_name_H-M   'P 1'
#
loop_
_entity.id
_entity.type
_entity.pdbx_description
1 polymer ?
#
loop_
_entity_poly.entity_id
_entity_poly.type
_entity_poly.pdbx_seq_one_letter_code
_entity_poly.pdbx_strand_id
1 'polypeptide(L)' 'MTDSTILAQARKVRFDNLTSFAGHHSDDAERFLKNIKNITKATSEYTNLELFEIVRGKLTQSAGIWFDNNETKFKK' A
#
# COMPACT_ATOMS: atom_id res chain seq x y z
N MET A 1 -18.25 20.85 1.81
CA MET A 1 -17.49 20.14 0.75
C MET A 1 -15.98 20.07 1.05
N THR A 2 -15.54 20.18 2.31
CA THR A 2 -14.12 20.37 2.70
C THR A 2 -13.50 19.19 3.45
N ASP A 3 -14.30 18.32 4.07
CA ASP A 3 -13.79 17.17 4.83
C ASP A 3 -13.11 16.10 3.97
N SER A 4 -13.59 15.91 2.74
CA SER A 4 -13.06 14.89 1.83
C SER A 4 -11.60 15.20 1.40
N THR A 5 -11.19 16.48 1.38
CA THR A 5 -9.85 16.90 0.96
C THR A 5 -8.80 16.77 2.07
N ILE A 6 -9.14 17.14 3.31
CA ILE A 6 -8.23 17.04 4.47
C ILE A 6 -7.99 15.58 4.83
N LEU A 7 -9.05 14.77 4.82
CA LEU A 7 -8.95 13.35 5.11
C LEU A 7 -8.13 12.62 4.03
N ALA A 8 -8.34 12.94 2.75
CA ALA A 8 -7.53 12.42 1.65
C ALA A 8 -6.04 12.83 1.75
N GLN A 9 -5.72 14.06 2.15
CA GLN A 9 -4.34 14.49 2.40
C GLN A 9 -3.69 13.76 3.59
N ALA A 10 -4.39 13.64 4.72
CA ALA A 10 -3.88 12.92 5.88
C ALA A 10 -3.61 11.43 5.57
N ARG A 11 -4.43 10.83 4.71
CA ARG A 11 -4.26 9.45 4.21
C ARG A 11 -3.05 9.33 3.27
N LYS A 12 -2.89 10.26 2.32
CA LYS A 12 -1.70 10.33 1.45
C LYS A 12 -0.41 10.44 2.27
N VAL A 13 -0.38 11.32 3.28
CA VAL A 13 0.76 11.48 4.19
C VAL A 13 1.06 10.21 4.99
N ARG A 14 0.02 9.50 5.49
CA ARG A 14 0.21 8.21 6.18
C ARG A 14 0.77 7.12 5.25
N PHE A 15 0.38 7.13 3.99
CA PHE A 15 0.99 6.27 2.97
C PHE A 15 2.42 6.67 2.65
N ASP A 16 2.71 7.94 2.42
CA ASP A 16 4.07 8.43 2.15
C ASP A 16 5.02 8.05 3.28
N ASN A 17 4.55 8.09 4.53
CA ASN A 17 5.28 7.66 5.73
C ASN A 17 5.36 6.13 5.93
N LEU A 18 4.68 5.31 5.12
CA LEU A 18 4.83 3.86 5.17
C LEU A 18 6.24 3.48 4.74
N THR A 19 6.95 2.73 5.60
CA THR A 19 8.24 2.13 5.27
C THR A 19 8.11 1.18 4.08
N SER A 20 9.07 1.26 3.18
CA SER A 20 9.20 0.32 2.05
C SER A 20 9.51 -1.09 2.55
N PHE A 21 9.05 -2.09 1.80
CA PHE A 21 9.31 -3.49 2.05
C PHE A 21 10.11 -4.07 0.88
N ALA A 22 11.28 -4.65 1.17
CA ALA A 22 12.18 -5.18 0.14
C ALA A 22 11.99 -6.68 -0.08
N GLY A 23 11.43 -7.39 0.91
CA GLY A 23 11.30 -8.85 0.90
C GLY A 23 12.51 -9.56 1.47
N HIS A 24 13.24 -8.91 2.38
CA HIS A 24 14.40 -9.50 3.07
C HIS A 24 13.93 -10.30 4.29
N HIS A 25 14.72 -11.29 4.72
CA HIS A 25 14.40 -12.06 5.93
C HIS A 25 14.40 -11.20 7.22
N SER A 26 15.10 -10.06 7.20
CA SER A 26 15.09 -9.07 8.27
C SER A 26 13.90 -8.12 8.21
N ASP A 27 13.12 -8.14 7.12
CA ASP A 27 11.96 -7.27 6.99
C ASP A 27 10.80 -7.81 7.85
N ASP A 28 10.18 -6.91 8.59
CA ASP A 28 9.00 -7.21 9.40
C ASP A 28 7.74 -7.21 8.52
N ALA A 29 7.48 -8.34 7.89
CA ALA A 29 6.34 -8.54 6.99
C ALA A 29 5.00 -8.36 7.71
N GLU A 30 4.89 -8.78 8.98
CA GLU A 30 3.66 -8.62 9.75
C GLU A 30 3.34 -7.14 10.00
N ARG A 31 4.35 -6.36 10.40
CA ARG A 31 4.19 -4.92 10.61
C ARG A 31 3.86 -4.19 9.32
N PHE A 32 4.49 -4.56 8.21
CA PHE A 32 4.18 -4.01 6.89
C PHE A 32 2.71 -4.28 6.50
N LEU A 33 2.25 -5.52 6.60
CA LEU A 33 0.87 -5.92 6.29
C LEU A 33 -0.14 -5.23 7.22
N LYS A 34 0.17 -5.14 8.52
CA LYS A 34 -0.69 -4.45 9.50
C LYS A 34 -0.83 -2.97 9.16
N ASN A 35 0.26 -2.32 8.76
CA ASN A 35 0.22 -0.91 8.38
C ASN A 35 -0.57 -0.70 7.08
N ILE A 36 -0.34 -1.51 6.04
CA ILE A 36 -1.15 -1.45 4.81
C ILE A 36 -2.63 -1.62 5.13
N LYS A 37 -3.00 -2.67 5.88
CA LYS A 37 -4.39 -2.94 6.28
C LYS A 37 -5.01 -1.80 7.05
N ASN A 38 -4.26 -1.12 7.92
CA ASN A 38 -4.75 0.02 8.66
C ASN A 38 -5.04 1.22 7.75
N ILE A 39 -4.20 1.44 6.74
CA ILE A 39 -4.43 2.54 5.81
C ILE A 39 -5.57 2.20 4.85
N THR A 40 -5.63 0.97 4.31
CA THR A 40 -6.70 0.55 3.39
C THR A 40 -8.07 0.44 4.06
N LYS A 41 -8.15 0.01 5.33
CA LYS A 41 -9.40 0.02 6.10
C LYS A 41 -9.91 1.43 6.42
N ALA A 42 -9.01 2.40 6.56
CA ALA A 42 -9.38 3.78 6.81
C ALA A 42 -9.94 4.49 5.55
N THR A 43 -9.93 3.82 4.41
CA THR A 43 -10.24 4.37 3.09
C THR A 43 -11.27 3.51 2.37
N SER A 44 -12.56 3.76 2.64
CA SER A 44 -13.68 3.19 1.88
C SER A 44 -13.84 3.78 0.47
N GLU A 45 -13.01 4.76 0.11
CA GLU A 45 -13.12 5.56 -1.11
C GLU A 45 -12.12 5.15 -2.21
N TYR A 46 -11.15 4.29 -1.91
CA TYR A 46 -10.21 3.83 -2.93
C TYR A 46 -10.77 2.62 -3.67
N THR A 47 -10.68 2.69 -4.99
CA THR A 47 -10.86 1.53 -5.84
C THR A 47 -9.76 0.50 -5.55
N ASN A 48 -10.05 -0.77 -5.81
CA ASN A 48 -9.01 -1.81 -5.70
C ASN A 48 -7.77 -1.45 -6.52
N LEU A 49 -7.94 -0.80 -7.67
CA LEU A 49 -6.85 -0.41 -8.57
C LEU A 49 -5.90 0.62 -7.93
N GLU A 50 -6.45 1.65 -7.28
CA GLU A 50 -5.65 2.63 -6.53
C GLU A 50 -4.93 1.99 -5.36
N LEU A 51 -5.59 1.08 -4.63
CA LEU A 51 -4.95 0.31 -3.55
C LEU A 51 -3.79 -0.54 -4.08
N PHE A 52 -3.94 -1.16 -5.26
CA PHE A 52 -2.89 -1.93 -5.91
C PHE A 52 -1.67 -1.08 -6.24
N GLU A 53 -1.87 0.07 -6.88
CA GLU A 53 -0.77 0.99 -7.23
C GLU A 53 -0.04 1.51 -5.99
N ILE A 54 -0.79 1.83 -4.93
CA ILE A 54 -0.23 2.31 -3.68
C ILE A 54 0.61 1.21 -2.99
N VAL A 55 0.09 -0.01 -2.90
CA VAL A 55 0.84 -1.14 -2.33
C VAL A 55 2.09 -1.41 -3.16
N ARG A 56 1.98 -1.40 -4.49
CA ARG A 56 3.10 -1.58 -5.40
C ARG A 56 4.21 -0.55 -5.17
N GLY A 57 3.86 0.73 -4.97
CA GLY A 57 4.80 1.81 -4.72
C GLY A 57 5.64 1.66 -3.43
N LYS A 58 5.20 0.78 -2.51
CA LYS A 58 5.90 0.50 -1.25
C LYS A 58 6.69 -0.80 -1.27
N LEU A 59 6.51 -1.61 -2.32
CA LEU A 59 7.31 -2.81 -2.55
C LEU A 59 8.55 -2.45 -3.35
N THR A 60 9.71 -2.87 -2.86
CA THR A 60 11.01 -2.61 -3.48
C THR A 60 11.73 -3.93 -3.71
N GLN A 61 12.81 -3.90 -4.51
CA GLN A 61 13.68 -5.05 -4.74
C GLN A 61 12.91 -6.35 -5.09
N SER A 62 13.22 -7.46 -4.40
CA SER A 62 12.64 -8.77 -4.67
C SER A 62 11.13 -8.80 -4.45
N ALA A 63 10.62 -8.11 -3.42
CA ALA A 63 9.18 -8.02 -3.19
C ALA A 63 8.46 -7.26 -4.30
N GLY A 64 9.05 -6.18 -4.81
CA GLY A 64 8.50 -5.42 -5.94
C GLY A 64 8.49 -6.25 -7.23
N ILE A 65 9.60 -6.91 -7.54
CA ILE A 65 9.73 -7.79 -8.72
C ILE A 65 8.74 -8.95 -8.64
N TRP A 66 8.62 -9.58 -7.48
CA TRP A 66 7.65 -10.66 -7.28
C TRP A 66 6.23 -10.17 -7.49
N PHE A 67 5.89 -8.99 -6.96
CA PHE A 67 4.57 -8.42 -7.13
C PHE A 67 4.22 -8.14 -8.59
N ASP A 68 5.12 -7.52 -9.35
CA ASP A 68 4.93 -7.25 -10.78
C ASP A 68 4.67 -8.53 -11.57
N ASN A 69 5.48 -9.56 -11.31
CA ASN A 69 5.34 -10.86 -11.98
C ASN A 69 4.03 -11.59 -11.65
N ASN A 70 3.38 -11.22 -10.55
CA ASN A 70 2.12 -11.82 -10.10
C ASN A 70 0.92 -10.86 -10.24
N GLU A 71 1.11 -9.65 -10.79
CA GLU A 71 0.09 -8.61 -10.84
C GLU A 71 -1.20 -9.08 -11.54
N THR A 72 -1.04 -9.85 -12.62
CA THR A 72 -2.15 -10.44 -13.40
C THR A 72 -3.00 -11.43 -12.62
N LYS A 73 -2.48 -12.01 -11.53
CA LYS A 73 -3.25 -12.90 -10.64
C LYS A 73 -4.18 -12.13 -9.71
N PHE A 74 -3.91 -10.86 -9.49
CA PHE A 74 -4.66 -10.01 -8.57
C PHE A 74 -5.69 -9.10 -9.26
N LYS A 75 -5.53 -8.85 -10.57
CA LYS A 75 -6.47 -8.08 -11.40
C LYS A 75 -7.68 -8.88 -11.92
N LYS A 76 -7.88 -10.12 -11.45
CA LYS A 76 -9.03 -10.98 -11.79
C LYS A 76 -10.19 -10.75 -10.84
#